data_AF-A0A8T5FBC8-F1
#
_entry.id   AF-A0A8T5FBC8-F1
#
_cell.length_a   1.000
_cell.length_b   1.000
_cell.length_c   1.000
_cell.angle_alpha   90.00
_cell.angle_beta   90.00
_cell.angle_gamma   90.00
#
_symmetry.space_group_name_H-M   'P 1'
#
loop_
_entity.id
_entity.type
_entity.pdbx_description
1 polymer ?
#
loop_
_entity_poly.entity_id
_entity_poly.type
_entity_poly.pdbx_seq_one_letter_code
_entity_poly.pdbx_strand_id
1 'polypeptide(L)'
;MVFLRKKKVKGYEYLYLVKSTWDKKRKTSRQETIKYLGEKSAVSRDDIPEEYREDAKINSFLLQNTSKDRKKYEQLIGQLRDKLFTSLTDGNLKETMNVYTSFVSNNSLDKFYEKVMTPVMTKIGHLWSNGELSIATEHVASNIAHSLVKVISDDFRKSKYDRGVVILTTPVGEDHDLGCNVLDSFLTSKGFTTFNLSPATPSESLIEFIKTIRPDALFVSITLEDNIRSGQRLVKKIHNEYKKLPIFIGGQAFSQKTNFRFEGKLITDANMLEQMPQIIKKG
;
A
#
# COMPACT_ATOMS: atom_id res chain seq x y z
N MET A 1 -17.66 4.11 -21.56
CA MET A 1 -16.92 3.34 -20.54
C MET A 1 -17.75 2.12 -20.15
N VAL A 2 -17.16 0.93 -20.09
CA VAL A 2 -17.83 -0.32 -19.67
C VAL A 2 -17.38 -0.68 -18.25
N PHE A 3 -18.30 -1.15 -17.40
CA PHE A 3 -17.99 -1.55 -16.02
C PHE A 3 -19.09 -2.46 -15.44
N LEU A 4 -18.81 -3.06 -14.28
CA LEU A 4 -19.78 -3.86 -13.55
C LEU A 4 -20.63 -3.02 -12.60
N ARG A 5 -21.94 -3.23 -12.65
CA ARG A 5 -22.91 -2.60 -11.76
C ARG A 5 -23.60 -3.65 -10.90
N LYS A 6 -23.72 -3.33 -9.61
CA LYS A 6 -24.48 -4.11 -8.63
C LYS A 6 -25.92 -3.61 -8.53
N LYS A 7 -26.89 -4.52 -8.47
CA LYS A 7 -28.29 -4.21 -8.14
C LYS A 7 -28.78 -5.15 -7.05
N LYS A 8 -29.41 -4.60 -6.00
CA LYS A 8 -30.02 -5.38 -4.92
C LYS A 8 -31.50 -5.59 -5.21
N VAL A 9 -31.97 -6.83 -5.18
CA VAL A 9 -33.37 -7.20 -5.42
C VAL A 9 -33.75 -8.27 -4.39
N LYS A 10 -34.79 -8.01 -3.60
CA LYS A 10 -35.32 -8.95 -2.58
C LYS A 10 -34.24 -9.58 -1.69
N GLY A 11 -33.24 -8.79 -1.27
CA GLY A 11 -32.15 -9.24 -0.39
C GLY A 11 -30.91 -9.78 -1.11
N TYR A 12 -31.03 -10.19 -2.37
CA TYR A 12 -29.92 -10.73 -3.18
C TYR A 12 -29.24 -9.62 -4.00
N GLU A 13 -27.94 -9.81 -4.26
CA GLU A 13 -27.16 -8.89 -5.09
C GLU A 13 -26.88 -9.53 -6.45
N TYR A 14 -27.12 -8.78 -7.52
CA TYR A 14 -26.97 -9.22 -8.89
C TYR A 14 -26.00 -8.32 -9.65
N LEU A 15 -25.24 -8.90 -10.59
CA LEU A 15 -24.28 -8.17 -11.41
C LEU A 15 -24.75 -8.00 -12.85
N TYR A 16 -24.46 -6.81 -13.37
CA TYR A 16 -24.74 -6.41 -14.74
C TYR A 16 -23.48 -5.79 -15.32
N LEU A 17 -23.12 -6.19 -16.55
CA LEU A 17 -22.15 -5.47 -17.35
C LEU A 17 -22.88 -4.30 -18.02
N VAL A 18 -22.43 -3.07 -17.77
CA VAL A 18 -23.10 -1.87 -18.27
C VAL A 18 -22.13 -0.97 -19.04
N LYS A 19 -22.64 -0.32 -20.09
CA LYS A 19 -21.96 0.72 -20.86
C LYS A 19 -22.54 2.07 -20.46
N SER A 20 -21.69 3.00 -20.07
CA SER A 20 -22.06 4.41 -19.94
C SER A 20 -21.94 5.11 -21.29
N THR A 21 -23.05 5.70 -21.74
CA THR A 21 -23.21 6.48 -22.97
C THR A 21 -23.69 7.90 -22.62
N TRP A 22 -23.17 8.92 -23.31
CA TRP A 22 -23.56 10.31 -23.07
C TRP A 22 -24.84 10.64 -23.84
N ASP A 23 -25.89 11.08 -23.14
CA ASP A 23 -27.13 11.55 -23.75
C ASP A 23 -27.01 13.06 -24.02
N LYS A 24 -26.79 13.40 -25.30
CA LYS A 24 -26.65 14.80 -25.74
C LYS A 24 -27.91 15.65 -25.51
N LYS A 25 -29.11 15.04 -25.52
CA LYS A 25 -30.37 15.78 -25.33
C LYS A 25 -30.61 16.10 -23.87
N ARG A 26 -30.34 15.14 -22.99
CA ARG A 26 -30.54 15.31 -21.53
C ARG A 26 -29.33 15.91 -20.82
N LYS A 27 -28.19 16.05 -21.50
CA LYS A 27 -26.90 16.47 -20.93
C LYS A 27 -26.52 15.64 -19.69
N THR A 28 -26.84 14.35 -19.72
CA THR A 28 -26.55 13.40 -18.64
C THR A 28 -25.99 12.10 -19.19
N SER A 29 -25.33 11.33 -18.33
CA SER A 29 -24.88 9.98 -18.65
C SER A 29 -26.02 8.98 -18.49
N ARG A 30 -26.25 8.13 -19.50
CA ARG A 30 -27.15 6.99 -19.45
C ARG A 30 -26.34 5.71 -19.35
N GLN A 31 -26.91 4.72 -18.66
CA GLN A 31 -26.34 3.38 -18.58
C GLN A 31 -27.19 2.41 -19.39
N GLU A 32 -26.54 1.67 -20.27
CA GLU A 32 -27.13 0.59 -21.05
C GLU A 32 -26.57 -0.74 -20.55
N THR A 33 -27.47 -1.68 -20.27
CA THR A 33 -27.06 -3.03 -19.87
C THR A 33 -26.57 -3.77 -21.10
N ILE A 34 -25.32 -4.20 -21.09
CA ILE A 34 -24.73 -5.09 -22.09
C ILE A 34 -25.16 -6.52 -21.79
N LYS A 35 -24.97 -6.97 -20.54
CA LYS A 35 -25.24 -8.36 -20.15
C LYS A 35 -25.67 -8.43 -18.69
N TYR A 36 -26.70 -9.22 -18.41
CA TYR A 36 -26.99 -9.70 -17.06
C TYR A 36 -26.10 -10.90 -16.76
N LEU A 37 -25.32 -10.83 -15.68
CA LEU A 37 -24.33 -11.86 -15.36
C LEU A 37 -24.84 -12.89 -14.36
N GLY A 38 -25.88 -12.56 -13.58
CA GLY A 38 -26.43 -13.45 -12.56
C GLY A 38 -26.25 -12.91 -11.15
N GLU A 39 -26.48 -13.79 -10.17
CA GLU A 39 -26.28 -13.49 -8.75
C GLU A 39 -24.78 -13.27 -8.47
N LYS A 40 -24.45 -12.19 -7.76
CA LYS A 40 -23.08 -11.76 -7.45
C LYS A 40 -22.20 -12.88 -6.87
N SER A 41 -22.78 -13.77 -6.07
CA SER A 41 -22.07 -14.91 -5.47
C SER A 41 -21.59 -15.93 -6.51
N ALA A 42 -22.31 -16.10 -7.61
CA ALA A 42 -22.06 -17.13 -8.62
C ALA A 42 -21.27 -16.64 -9.86
N VAL A 43 -21.20 -15.33 -10.07
CA VAL A 43 -20.50 -14.73 -11.22
C VAL A 43 -19.00 -14.96 -11.13
N SER A 44 -18.38 -15.26 -12.26
CA SER A 44 -16.94 -15.43 -12.44
C SER A 44 -16.43 -14.65 -13.65
N ARG A 45 -15.11 -14.60 -13.83
CA ARG A 45 -14.49 -14.01 -15.03
C ARG A 45 -14.99 -14.64 -16.34
N ASP A 46 -15.29 -15.93 -16.34
CA ASP A 46 -15.71 -16.66 -17.54
C ASP A 46 -17.08 -16.19 -18.07
N ASP A 47 -17.91 -15.61 -17.18
CA ASP A 47 -19.22 -15.06 -17.51
C ASP A 47 -19.14 -13.71 -18.25
N ILE A 48 -17.99 -13.04 -18.18
CA ILE A 48 -17.72 -11.77 -18.88
C ILE A 48 -17.48 -12.04 -20.37
N PRO A 49 -18.06 -11.27 -21.30
CA PRO A 49 -17.74 -11.37 -22.73
C PRO A 49 -16.25 -11.16 -22.99
N GLU A 50 -15.69 -11.91 -23.93
CA GLU A 50 -14.24 -12.02 -24.19
C GLU A 50 -13.57 -10.65 -24.41
N GLU A 51 -14.21 -9.76 -25.15
CA GLU A 51 -13.77 -8.38 -25.41
C GLU A 51 -13.59 -7.50 -24.15
N TYR A 52 -14.15 -7.91 -23.00
CA TYR A 52 -14.04 -7.20 -21.72
C TYR A 52 -13.34 -8.01 -20.62
N ARG A 53 -12.90 -9.26 -20.88
CA ARG A 53 -12.29 -10.14 -19.88
C ARG A 53 -10.94 -9.65 -19.36
N GLU A 54 -10.21 -8.88 -20.17
CA GLU A 54 -8.91 -8.32 -19.80
C GLU A 54 -9.00 -6.91 -19.18
N ASP A 55 -10.20 -6.36 -19.01
CA ASP A 55 -10.36 -5.04 -18.39
C ASP A 55 -10.01 -5.09 -16.89
N ALA A 56 -8.99 -4.33 -16.50
CA ALA A 56 -8.48 -4.31 -15.13
C ALA A 56 -9.53 -3.87 -14.09
N LYS A 57 -10.48 -3.00 -14.45
CA LYS A 57 -11.54 -2.56 -13.53
C LYS A 57 -12.59 -3.64 -13.33
N ILE A 58 -12.96 -4.35 -14.40
CA ILE A 58 -13.89 -5.49 -14.35
C ILE A 58 -13.27 -6.62 -13.52
N ASN A 59 -12.01 -6.98 -13.78
CA ASN A 59 -11.29 -7.99 -13.03
C ASN A 59 -11.15 -7.63 -11.56
N SER A 60 -10.72 -6.40 -11.24
CA SER A 60 -10.65 -5.93 -9.85
C SER A 60 -12.02 -5.95 -9.17
N PHE A 61 -13.10 -5.62 -9.88
CA PHE A 61 -14.45 -5.67 -9.32
C PHE A 61 -14.85 -7.11 -9.00
N LEU A 62 -14.67 -8.06 -9.93
CA LEU A 62 -15.05 -9.46 -9.73
C LEU A 62 -14.30 -10.07 -8.54
N LEU A 63 -12.97 -9.88 -8.48
CA LEU A 63 -12.13 -10.34 -7.37
C LEU A 63 -12.61 -9.85 -6.00
N GLN A 64 -13.15 -8.63 -5.93
CA GLN A 64 -13.65 -8.05 -4.69
C GLN A 64 -15.10 -8.44 -4.36
N ASN A 65 -15.87 -8.90 -5.35
CA ASN A 65 -17.32 -9.00 -5.23
C ASN A 65 -17.89 -10.41 -5.40
N THR A 66 -17.19 -11.37 -6.00
CA THR A 66 -17.77 -12.71 -6.22
C THR A 66 -17.10 -13.76 -5.32
N SER A 67 -17.86 -14.71 -4.78
CA SER A 67 -17.36 -15.61 -3.73
C SER A 67 -16.40 -16.68 -4.27
N LYS A 68 -16.63 -17.15 -5.50
CA LYS A 68 -15.79 -18.14 -6.19
C LYS A 68 -14.42 -17.55 -6.59
N ASP A 69 -14.40 -16.35 -7.16
CA ASP A 69 -13.14 -15.69 -7.52
C ASP A 69 -12.42 -15.17 -6.28
N ARG A 70 -13.14 -14.78 -5.23
CA ARG A 70 -12.52 -14.40 -3.95
C ARG A 70 -11.73 -15.56 -3.32
N LYS A 71 -12.29 -16.78 -3.25
CA LYS A 71 -11.54 -17.95 -2.74
C LYS A 71 -10.31 -18.27 -3.60
N LYS A 72 -10.46 -18.25 -4.93
CA LYS A 72 -9.36 -18.47 -5.87
C LYS A 72 -8.27 -17.41 -5.73
N TYR A 73 -8.67 -16.15 -5.53
CA TYR A 73 -7.76 -15.04 -5.29
C TYR A 73 -7.04 -15.16 -3.94
N GLU A 74 -7.76 -15.51 -2.87
CA GLU A 74 -7.16 -15.76 -1.56
C GLU A 74 -6.13 -16.91 -1.63
N GLN A 75 -6.44 -17.98 -2.37
CA GLN A 75 -5.50 -19.08 -2.62
C GLN A 75 -4.28 -18.63 -3.43
N LEU A 76 -4.46 -17.85 -4.50
CA LEU A 76 -3.37 -17.29 -5.30
C LEU A 76 -2.47 -16.37 -4.45
N ILE A 77 -3.06 -15.50 -3.64
CA ILE A 77 -2.32 -14.64 -2.70
C ILE A 77 -1.51 -15.50 -1.72
N GLY A 78 -2.11 -16.57 -1.18
CA GLY A 78 -1.40 -17.53 -0.32
C GLY A 78 -0.16 -18.10 -0.99
N GLN A 79 -0.31 -18.62 -2.21
CA GLN A 79 0.81 -19.18 -2.97
C GLN A 79 1.90 -18.15 -3.27
N LEU A 80 1.53 -16.91 -3.61
CA LEU A 80 2.49 -15.84 -3.85
C LEU A 80 3.22 -15.43 -2.57
N ARG A 81 2.53 -15.42 -1.42
CA ARG A 81 3.16 -15.16 -0.12
C ARG A 81 4.16 -16.24 0.26
N ASP A 82 3.82 -17.51 0.04
CA ASP A 82 4.73 -18.63 0.33
C ASP A 82 5.97 -18.56 -0.58
N LYS A 83 5.79 -18.31 -1.88
CA LYS A 83 6.91 -18.10 -2.81
C LYS A 83 7.76 -16.90 -2.43
N LEU A 84 7.13 -15.77 -2.08
CA LEU A 84 7.85 -14.58 -1.65
C LEU A 84 8.67 -14.88 -0.39
N PHE A 85 8.07 -15.51 0.61
CA PHE A 85 8.73 -15.91 1.85
C PHE A 85 10.00 -16.71 1.56
N THR A 86 9.89 -17.80 0.80
CA THR A 86 11.04 -18.63 0.43
C THR A 86 12.09 -17.83 -0.34
N SER A 87 11.69 -17.07 -1.36
CA SER A 87 12.64 -16.29 -2.17
C SER A 87 13.40 -15.24 -1.35
N LEU A 88 12.75 -14.62 -0.36
CA LEU A 88 13.38 -13.66 0.53
C LEU A 88 14.37 -14.37 1.47
N THR A 89 13.95 -15.44 2.15
CA THR A 89 14.81 -16.17 3.10
C THR A 89 16.00 -16.85 2.44
N ASP A 90 15.87 -17.21 1.16
CA ASP A 90 16.93 -17.86 0.37
C ASP A 90 17.88 -16.84 -0.30
N GLY A 91 17.65 -15.54 -0.16
CA GLY A 91 18.50 -14.53 -0.79
C GLY A 91 18.27 -14.37 -2.30
N ASN A 92 17.13 -14.83 -2.84
CA ASN A 92 16.91 -14.96 -4.28
C ASN A 92 16.12 -13.77 -4.86
N LEU A 93 16.82 -12.66 -5.14
CA LEU A 93 16.22 -11.46 -5.72
C LEU A 93 15.51 -11.72 -7.07
N LYS A 94 16.04 -12.63 -7.91
CA LYS A 94 15.44 -12.94 -9.21
C LYS A 94 14.05 -13.53 -9.04
N GLU A 95 13.88 -14.49 -8.15
CA GLU A 95 12.57 -15.10 -7.90
C GLU A 95 11.63 -14.13 -7.17
N THR A 96 12.15 -13.33 -6.24
CA THR A 96 11.38 -12.24 -5.62
C THR A 96 10.83 -11.26 -6.66
N MET A 97 11.62 -10.89 -7.67
CA MET A 97 11.18 -10.08 -8.80
C MET A 97 10.10 -10.77 -9.65
N ASN A 98 10.21 -12.10 -9.87
CA ASN A 98 9.19 -12.86 -10.60
C ASN A 98 7.85 -12.85 -9.87
N VAL A 99 7.85 -12.98 -8.53
CA VAL A 99 6.64 -12.88 -7.71
C VAL A 99 6.00 -11.51 -7.86
N TYR A 100 6.82 -10.44 -7.78
CA TYR A 100 6.36 -9.06 -7.99
C TYR A 100 5.71 -8.87 -9.37
N THR A 101 6.44 -9.15 -10.45
CA THR A 101 5.98 -8.93 -11.83
C THR A 101 4.72 -9.74 -12.15
N SER A 102 4.67 -10.99 -11.69
CA SER A 102 3.49 -11.84 -11.83
C SER A 102 2.27 -11.23 -11.15
N PHE A 103 2.44 -10.65 -9.95
CA PHE A 103 1.34 -10.03 -9.23
C PHE A 103 0.85 -8.73 -9.87
N VAL A 104 1.77 -7.81 -10.20
CA VAL A 104 1.41 -6.48 -10.73
C VAL A 104 0.93 -6.49 -12.18
N SER A 105 1.13 -7.61 -12.90
CA SER A 105 0.55 -7.80 -14.23
C SER A 105 -0.97 -7.57 -14.27
N ASN A 106 -1.66 -7.85 -13.16
CA ASN A 106 -3.12 -7.75 -13.05
C ASN A 106 -3.58 -6.93 -11.82
N ASN A 107 -2.65 -6.40 -11.03
CA ASN A 107 -2.94 -5.70 -9.77
C ASN A 107 -2.09 -4.45 -9.61
N SER A 108 -2.53 -3.54 -8.75
CA SER A 108 -1.82 -2.32 -8.42
C SER A 108 -0.66 -2.56 -7.45
N LEU A 109 0.32 -1.65 -7.47
CA LEU A 109 1.49 -1.68 -6.59
C LEU A 109 1.11 -1.60 -5.10
N ASP A 110 0.13 -0.78 -4.73
CA ASP A 110 -0.43 -0.73 -3.36
C ASP A 110 -0.86 -2.12 -2.88
N LYS A 111 -1.62 -2.86 -3.70
CA LYS A 111 -2.05 -4.22 -3.37
C LYS A 111 -0.87 -5.18 -3.22
N PHE A 112 0.20 -5.02 -3.99
CA PHE A 112 1.39 -5.87 -3.84
C PHE A 112 1.99 -5.69 -2.46
N TYR A 113 2.20 -4.44 -2.05
CA TYR A 113 2.73 -4.13 -0.73
C TYR A 113 1.79 -4.61 0.39
N GLU A 114 0.51 -4.24 0.34
CA GLU A 114 -0.45 -4.53 1.42
C GLU A 114 -0.85 -6.01 1.50
N LYS A 115 -0.98 -6.70 0.37
CA LYS A 115 -1.50 -8.08 0.32
C LYS A 115 -0.40 -9.13 0.22
N VAL A 116 0.80 -8.81 -0.21
CA VAL A 116 1.86 -9.81 -0.42
C VAL A 116 3.09 -9.48 0.42
N MET A 117 3.74 -8.34 0.19
CA MET A 117 5.02 -8.00 0.84
C MET A 117 4.89 -7.82 2.35
N THR A 118 4.02 -6.90 2.81
CA THR A 118 3.87 -6.58 4.24
C THR A 118 3.52 -7.82 5.06
N PRO A 119 2.51 -8.65 4.69
CA PRO A 119 2.21 -9.87 5.43
C PRO A 119 3.38 -10.86 5.53
N VAL A 120 4.21 -10.97 4.49
CA VAL A 120 5.37 -11.85 4.48
C VAL A 120 6.47 -11.30 5.39
N MET A 121 6.78 -10.01 5.31
CA MET A 121 7.76 -9.38 6.19
C MET A 121 7.32 -9.39 7.66
N THR A 122 6.03 -9.19 7.95
CA THR A 122 5.47 -9.36 9.29
C THR A 122 5.64 -10.80 9.78
N LYS A 123 5.38 -11.80 8.94
CA LYS A 123 5.61 -13.22 9.28
C LYS A 123 7.08 -13.49 9.58
N ILE A 124 8.00 -12.99 8.76
CA ILE A 124 9.45 -13.15 8.98
C ILE A 124 9.85 -12.54 10.33
N GLY A 125 9.41 -11.30 10.61
CA GLY A 125 9.67 -10.64 11.89
C GLY A 125 9.12 -11.41 13.10
N HIS A 126 7.91 -11.99 12.99
CA HIS A 126 7.35 -12.83 14.05
C HIS A 126 8.12 -14.13 14.28
N LEU A 127 8.50 -14.83 13.21
CA LEU A 127 9.28 -16.07 13.34
C LEU A 127 10.65 -15.77 13.96
N TRP A 128 11.28 -14.66 13.57
CA TRP A 128 12.52 -14.21 14.19
C TRP A 128 12.33 -13.89 15.67
N SER A 129 11.32 -13.09 16.03
CA SER A 129 11.08 -12.72 17.43
C SER A 129 10.78 -13.92 18.33
N ASN A 130 10.22 -15.00 17.76
CA ASN A 130 9.95 -16.26 18.45
C ASN A 130 11.15 -17.22 18.48
N GLY A 131 12.27 -16.89 17.84
CA GLY A 131 13.44 -17.77 17.72
C GLY A 131 13.28 -18.91 16.70
N GLU A 132 12.23 -18.89 15.87
CA GLU A 132 11.97 -19.87 14.80
C GLU A 132 12.77 -19.56 13.51
N LEU A 133 13.16 -18.30 13.32
CA LEU A 133 14.14 -17.89 12.30
C LEU A 133 15.38 -17.28 12.96
N SER A 134 16.55 -17.61 12.41
CA SER A 134 17.79 -16.96 12.84
C SER A 134 17.81 -15.48 12.44
N ILE A 135 18.51 -14.66 13.21
CA ILE A 135 18.76 -13.25 12.86
C ILE A 135 19.46 -13.13 11.49
N ALA A 136 20.33 -14.08 11.14
CA ALA A 136 21.01 -14.09 9.84
C ALA A 136 20.01 -14.26 8.68
N THR A 137 19.02 -15.15 8.84
CA THR A 137 17.97 -15.37 7.84
C THR A 137 17.03 -14.17 7.74
N GLU A 138 16.70 -13.53 8.86
CA GLU A 138 15.94 -12.27 8.87
C GLU A 138 16.69 -11.19 8.09
N HIS A 139 17.98 -10.99 8.34
CA HIS A 139 18.80 -10.01 7.62
C HIS A 139 18.89 -10.30 6.13
N VAL A 140 19.04 -11.57 5.72
CA VAL A 140 18.98 -11.95 4.30
C VAL A 140 17.65 -11.53 3.69
N ALA A 141 16.54 -11.88 4.34
CA ALA A 141 15.20 -11.57 3.85
C ALA A 141 14.95 -10.06 3.74
N SER A 142 15.30 -9.30 4.77
CA SER A 142 15.18 -7.83 4.78
C SER A 142 16.03 -7.19 3.68
N ASN A 143 17.28 -7.62 3.49
CA ASN A 143 18.15 -7.11 2.43
C ASN A 143 17.58 -7.36 1.00
N ILE A 144 17.00 -8.54 0.76
CA ILE A 144 16.34 -8.81 -0.52
C ILE A 144 15.07 -7.97 -0.68
N ALA A 145 14.29 -7.78 0.39
CA ALA A 145 13.11 -6.92 0.36
C ALA A 145 13.48 -5.47 0.02
N HIS A 146 14.54 -4.92 0.62
CA HIS A 146 15.09 -3.60 0.27
C HIS A 146 15.52 -3.54 -1.19
N SER A 147 16.23 -4.57 -1.67
CA SER A 147 16.67 -4.66 -3.07
C SER A 147 15.49 -4.66 -4.03
N LEU A 148 14.43 -5.42 -3.74
CA LEU A 148 13.20 -5.43 -4.52
C LEU A 148 12.55 -4.04 -4.55
N VAL A 149 12.38 -3.40 -3.40
CA VAL A 149 11.76 -2.06 -3.31
C VAL A 149 12.57 -1.02 -4.09
N LYS A 150 13.90 -1.10 -4.06
CA LYS A 150 14.77 -0.22 -4.84
C LYS A 150 14.56 -0.40 -6.34
N VAL A 151 14.53 -1.64 -6.83
CA VAL A 151 14.27 -1.94 -8.25
C VAL A 151 12.90 -1.40 -8.67
N ILE A 152 11.86 -1.64 -7.86
CA ILE A 152 10.51 -1.10 -8.12
C ILE A 152 10.53 0.42 -8.19
N SER A 153 11.23 1.09 -7.27
CA SER A 153 11.28 2.55 -7.19
C SER A 153 11.96 3.18 -8.41
N ASP A 154 13.03 2.57 -8.93
CA ASP A 154 13.78 3.07 -10.07
C ASP A 154 12.95 3.08 -11.37
N ASP A 155 11.93 2.22 -11.48
CA ASP A 155 10.98 2.25 -12.60
C ASP A 155 10.09 3.51 -12.59
N PHE A 156 9.78 4.06 -11.42
CA PHE A 156 8.88 5.21 -11.27
C PHE A 156 9.59 6.57 -11.18
N ARG A 157 10.90 6.60 -10.91
CA ARG A 157 11.67 7.85 -10.78
C ARG A 157 11.82 8.65 -12.07
N LYS A 158 11.49 8.07 -13.23
CA LYS A 158 11.64 8.73 -14.54
C LYS A 158 10.56 9.78 -14.84
N SER A 159 9.54 9.89 -14.00
CA SER A 159 8.40 10.77 -14.25
C SER A 159 8.29 11.85 -13.17
N LYS A 160 8.66 13.08 -13.51
CA LYS A 160 8.40 14.26 -12.66
C LYS A 160 6.90 14.54 -12.66
N TYR A 161 6.28 14.46 -11.49
CA TYR A 161 4.89 14.83 -11.29
C TYR A 161 4.80 15.84 -10.15
N ASP A 162 3.83 16.75 -10.27
CA ASP A 162 3.63 17.89 -9.38
C ASP A 162 2.46 17.63 -8.42
N ARG A 163 2.57 16.61 -7.55
CA ARG A 163 1.52 16.30 -6.55
C ARG A 163 1.83 16.78 -5.13
N GLY A 164 3.03 17.30 -4.90
CA GLY A 164 3.50 17.76 -3.59
C GLY A 164 4.81 17.10 -3.16
N VAL A 165 5.37 17.61 -2.08
CA VAL A 165 6.65 17.21 -1.48
C VAL A 165 6.39 16.61 -0.11
N VAL A 166 6.94 15.42 0.16
CA VAL A 166 6.80 14.74 1.45
C VAL A 166 8.15 14.31 2.00
N ILE A 167 8.27 14.30 3.33
CA ILE A 167 9.42 13.72 4.03
C ILE A 167 8.98 12.44 4.72
N LEU A 168 9.83 11.42 4.65
CA LEU A 168 9.68 10.15 5.36
C LEU A 168 10.86 9.98 6.31
N THR A 169 10.63 9.53 7.54
CA THR A 169 11.69 9.36 8.54
C THR A 169 11.32 8.29 9.57
N THR A 170 12.32 7.85 10.32
CA THR A 170 12.14 7.06 11.54
C THR A 170 12.82 7.80 12.70
N PRO A 171 12.32 7.67 13.95
CA PRO A 171 12.93 8.35 15.09
C PRO A 171 14.31 7.78 15.41
N VAL A 172 15.13 8.55 16.13
CA VAL A 172 16.42 8.07 16.63
C VAL A 172 16.24 6.78 17.44
N GLY A 173 17.07 5.78 17.15
CA GLY A 173 16.98 4.43 17.71
C GLY A 173 16.13 3.45 16.88
N GLU A 174 15.46 3.93 15.82
CA GLU A 174 14.70 3.09 14.91
C GLU A 174 15.44 2.88 13.58
N ASP A 175 16.14 1.75 13.50
CA ASP A 175 16.89 1.33 12.32
C ASP A 175 16.02 0.66 11.25
N HIS A 176 14.76 0.31 11.57
CA HIS A 176 13.86 -0.34 10.63
C HIS A 176 13.22 0.66 9.66
N ASP A 177 13.75 0.74 8.45
CA ASP A 177 13.38 1.71 7.42
C ASP A 177 12.59 1.11 6.24
N LEU A 178 12.39 -0.22 6.18
CA LEU A 178 11.67 -0.86 5.08
C LEU A 178 10.27 -0.28 4.85
N GLY A 179 9.55 0.05 5.92
CA GLY A 179 8.23 0.70 5.84
C GLY A 179 8.29 2.07 5.16
N CYS A 180 9.32 2.87 5.46
CA CYS A 180 9.57 4.14 4.78
C CYS A 180 9.92 3.93 3.31
N ASN A 181 10.78 2.96 2.97
CA ASN A 181 11.15 2.66 1.59
C ASN A 181 9.95 2.18 0.74
N VAL A 182 9.05 1.37 1.33
CA VAL A 182 7.79 0.96 0.69
C VAL A 182 6.89 2.16 0.41
N LEU A 183 6.74 3.05 1.40
CA LEU A 183 5.93 4.25 1.26
C LEU A 183 6.54 5.24 0.25
N ASP A 184 7.87 5.39 0.24
CA ASP A 184 8.63 6.17 -0.72
C ASP A 184 8.35 5.70 -2.16
N SER A 185 8.59 4.41 -2.41
CA SER A 185 8.32 3.76 -3.70
C SER A 185 6.88 4.02 -4.15
N PHE A 186 5.92 3.80 -3.25
CA PHE A 186 4.51 3.99 -3.56
C PHE A 186 4.16 5.45 -3.86
N LEU A 187 4.56 6.41 -3.01
CA LEU A 187 4.24 7.83 -3.21
C LEU A 187 4.92 8.40 -4.46
N THR A 188 6.15 7.98 -4.74
CA THR A 188 6.85 8.26 -5.99
C THR A 188 6.04 7.74 -7.19
N SER A 189 5.54 6.50 -7.13
CA SER A 189 4.66 5.93 -8.19
C SER A 189 3.36 6.71 -8.39
N LYS A 190 2.89 7.41 -7.35
CA LYS A 190 1.71 8.29 -7.40
C LYS A 190 2.04 9.74 -7.75
N GLY A 191 3.31 10.06 -7.95
CA GLY A 191 3.77 11.35 -8.43
C GLY A 191 4.06 12.41 -7.38
N PHE A 192 4.36 12.00 -6.14
CA PHE A 192 4.90 12.89 -5.12
C PHE A 192 6.43 12.97 -5.26
N THR A 193 6.99 14.11 -4.89
CA THR A 193 8.43 14.22 -4.60
C THR A 193 8.65 13.77 -3.16
N THR A 194 9.46 12.74 -2.97
CA THR A 194 9.73 12.14 -1.66
C THR A 194 11.17 12.41 -1.25
N PHE A 195 11.36 12.75 0.03
CA PHE A 195 12.66 12.76 0.68
C PHE A 195 12.64 11.74 1.81
N ASN A 196 13.19 10.57 1.53
CA ASN A 196 13.31 9.53 2.54
C ASN A 196 14.60 9.71 3.35
N LEU A 197 14.47 10.07 4.62
CA LEU A 197 15.58 10.34 5.55
C LEU A 197 15.82 9.20 6.55
N SER A 198 15.04 8.12 6.47
CA SER A 198 15.25 6.95 7.32
C SER A 198 16.55 6.22 6.96
N PRO A 199 17.17 5.50 7.92
CA PRO A 199 16.76 5.37 9.31
C PRO A 199 17.29 6.46 10.26
N ALA A 200 16.70 6.51 11.45
CA ALA A 200 17.17 7.15 12.68
C ALA A 200 17.66 8.60 12.54
N THR A 201 16.94 9.43 11.77
CA THR A 201 17.34 10.83 11.53
C THR A 201 17.37 11.62 12.85
N PRO A 202 18.49 12.29 13.19
CA PRO A 202 18.53 13.19 14.34
C PRO A 202 17.49 14.31 14.23
N SER A 203 16.81 14.62 15.34
CA SER A 203 15.68 15.56 15.33
C SER A 203 16.08 16.97 14.88
N GLU A 204 17.26 17.46 15.26
CA GLU A 204 17.75 18.79 14.84
C GLU A 204 17.95 18.85 13.32
N SER A 205 18.62 17.83 12.75
CA SER A 205 18.88 17.75 11.31
C SER A 205 17.59 17.65 10.51
N LEU A 206 16.60 16.89 11.00
CA LEU A 206 15.28 16.82 10.36
C LEU A 206 14.55 18.18 10.38
N ILE A 207 14.62 18.91 11.49
CA ILE A 207 14.00 20.24 11.63
C ILE A 207 14.63 21.25 10.66
N GLU A 208 15.95 21.24 10.53
CA GLU A 208 16.67 22.08 9.56
C GLU A 208 16.30 21.72 8.11
N PHE A 209 16.17 20.42 7.83
CA PHE A 209 15.77 19.95 6.51
C PHE A 209 14.31 20.32 6.18
N ILE A 210 13.39 20.20 7.14
CA ILE A 210 11.99 20.67 7.01
C ILE A 210 11.95 22.16 6.68
N LYS A 211 12.76 22.97 7.36
CA LYS A 211 12.86 24.43 7.10
C LYS A 211 13.25 24.73 5.64
N THR A 212 14.17 23.92 5.11
CA THR A 212 14.75 24.09 3.77
C THR A 212 13.77 23.62 2.69
N ILE A 213 13.21 22.43 2.85
CA ILE A 213 12.36 21.78 1.85
C ILE A 213 10.92 22.28 1.88
N ARG A 214 10.42 22.70 3.05
CA ARG A 214 9.01 23.10 3.26
C ARG A 214 8.03 22.05 2.71
N PRO A 215 8.05 20.81 3.24
CA PRO A 215 7.19 19.74 2.74
C PRO A 215 5.71 20.02 3.00
N ASP A 216 4.85 19.39 2.19
CA ASP A 216 3.40 19.35 2.39
C ASP A 216 2.99 18.37 3.51
N ALA A 217 3.81 17.34 3.78
CA ALA A 217 3.57 16.39 4.85
C ALA A 217 4.85 15.71 5.36
N LEU A 218 4.84 15.31 6.63
CA LEU A 218 5.86 14.47 7.26
C LEU A 218 5.25 13.12 7.66
N PHE A 219 5.93 12.03 7.31
CA PHE A 219 5.60 10.69 7.77
C PHE A 219 6.69 10.16 8.70
N VAL A 220 6.28 9.64 9.85
CA VAL A 220 7.15 9.01 10.84
C VAL A 220 6.75 7.55 10.95
N SER A 221 7.65 6.64 10.58
CA SER A 221 7.45 5.19 10.75
C SER A 221 8.10 4.71 12.04
N ILE A 222 7.38 3.89 12.80
CA ILE A 222 7.86 3.23 14.02
C ILE A 222 7.53 1.75 13.96
N THR A 223 8.56 0.91 14.00
CA THR A 223 8.43 -0.54 13.84
C THR A 223 8.44 -1.22 15.20
N LEU A 224 9.37 -0.83 16.08
CA LEU A 224 9.50 -1.41 17.42
C LEU A 224 8.71 -0.60 18.46
N GLU A 225 8.05 -1.29 19.39
CA GLU A 225 7.31 -0.63 20.49
C GLU A 225 8.24 0.24 21.37
N ASP A 226 9.50 -0.18 21.56
CA ASP A 226 10.49 0.54 22.37
C ASP A 226 10.80 1.95 21.81
N ASN A 227 10.61 2.14 20.50
CA ASN A 227 10.87 3.40 19.82
C ASN A 227 9.68 4.37 19.84
N ILE A 228 8.51 3.96 20.35
CA ILE A 228 7.31 4.82 20.42
C ILE A 228 7.59 6.11 21.19
N ARG A 229 8.28 6.03 22.35
CA ARG A 229 8.62 7.22 23.14
C ARG A 229 9.57 8.16 22.40
N SER A 230 10.48 7.60 21.60
CA SER A 230 11.39 8.39 20.75
C SER A 230 10.59 9.14 19.68
N GLY A 231 9.66 8.45 19.02
CA GLY A 231 8.73 9.04 18.07
C GLY A 231 7.84 10.13 18.66
N GLN A 232 7.32 9.94 19.87
CA GLN A 232 6.50 10.97 20.55
C GLN A 232 7.31 12.26 20.79
N ARG A 233 8.55 12.14 21.27
CA ARG A 233 9.43 13.31 21.44
C ARG A 233 9.72 14.01 20.12
N LEU A 234 9.99 13.24 19.06
CA LEU A 234 10.24 13.77 17.72
C LEU A 234 9.03 14.57 17.20
N VAL A 235 7.86 13.94 17.18
CA VAL A 235 6.62 14.53 16.67
C VAL A 235 6.24 15.77 17.47
N LYS A 236 6.31 15.71 18.80
CA LYS A 236 6.05 16.87 19.67
C LYS A 236 6.95 18.06 19.34
N LYS A 237 8.25 17.80 19.13
CA LYS A 237 9.22 18.85 18.82
C LYS A 237 8.89 19.52 17.48
N ILE A 238 8.67 18.73 16.43
CA ILE A 238 8.32 19.24 15.09
C ILE A 238 6.98 19.98 15.13
N HIS A 239 5.98 19.43 15.81
CA HIS A 239 4.67 20.07 15.94
C HIS A 239 4.73 21.43 16.68
N ASN A 240 5.66 21.59 17.63
CA ASN A 240 5.85 22.86 18.33
C ASN A 240 6.43 23.95 17.44
N GLU A 241 7.32 23.60 16.52
CA GLU A 241 7.94 24.55 15.58
C GLU A 241 7.07 24.78 14.33
N TYR A 242 6.39 23.74 13.83
CA TYR A 242 5.64 23.74 12.58
C TYR A 242 4.18 23.31 12.81
N LYS A 243 3.42 24.15 13.53
CA LYS A 243 2.02 23.87 13.92
C LYS A 243 1.07 23.50 12.78
N LYS A 244 1.36 23.96 11.55
CA LYS A 244 0.53 23.72 10.36
C LYS A 244 1.01 22.55 9.50
N LEU A 245 2.18 21.97 9.77
CA LEU A 245 2.69 20.85 9.00
C LEU A 245 1.91 19.58 9.38
N PRO A 246 1.23 18.91 8.43
CA PRO A 246 0.62 17.61 8.70
C PRO A 246 1.68 16.57 9.03
N ILE A 247 1.55 15.96 10.20
CA ILE A 247 2.44 14.87 10.65
C ILE A 247 1.60 13.59 10.75
N PHE A 248 2.06 12.56 10.07
CA PHE A 248 1.45 11.24 10.01
C PHE A 248 2.37 10.22 10.68
N ILE A 249 1.83 9.44 11.59
CA ILE A 249 2.57 8.44 12.35
C ILE A 249 2.02 7.07 12.01
N GLY A 250 2.87 6.11 11.64
CA GLY A 250 2.46 4.75 11.34
C GLY A 250 3.57 3.75 11.61
N GLY A 251 3.37 2.51 11.17
CA GLY A 251 4.33 1.42 11.32
C GLY A 251 3.82 0.28 12.21
N GLN A 252 4.58 -0.81 12.27
CA GLN A 252 4.13 -2.08 12.83
C GLN A 252 3.84 -2.02 14.34
N ALA A 253 4.49 -1.08 15.05
CA ALA A 253 4.30 -0.86 16.49
C ALA A 253 2.83 -0.53 16.87
N PHE A 254 2.02 -0.11 15.90
CA PHE A 254 0.62 0.29 16.12
C PHE A 254 -0.40 -0.74 15.62
N SER A 255 0.04 -1.90 15.14
CA SER A 255 -0.84 -2.94 14.58
C SER A 255 -1.77 -3.60 15.60
N GLN A 256 -1.37 -3.66 16.87
CA GLN A 256 -2.12 -4.35 17.95
C GLN A 256 -2.58 -3.42 19.08
N LYS A 257 -2.01 -2.20 19.20
CA LYS A 257 -2.28 -1.26 20.30
C LYS A 257 -2.47 0.15 19.76
N THR A 258 -3.62 0.77 20.08
CA THR A 258 -4.02 2.09 19.54
C THR A 258 -4.04 3.21 20.57
N ASN A 259 -3.76 2.93 21.85
CA ASN A 259 -3.84 3.91 22.94
C ASN A 259 -2.61 4.82 23.07
N PHE A 260 -1.89 5.09 21.97
CA PHE A 260 -0.75 6.00 21.98
C PHE A 260 -1.18 7.40 21.53
N ARG A 261 -0.73 8.41 22.26
CA ARG A 261 -1.02 9.82 21.95
C ARG A 261 0.20 10.45 21.25
N PHE A 262 -0.07 11.13 20.15
CA PHE A 262 0.90 11.89 19.37
C PHE A 262 0.31 13.26 19.03
N GLU A 263 1.15 14.29 18.94
CA GLU A 263 0.81 15.59 18.35
C GLU A 263 0.80 15.54 16.81
N GLY A 264 0.08 14.55 16.28
CA GLY A 264 -0.05 14.25 14.85
C GLY A 264 -1.10 13.16 14.63
N LYS A 265 -1.35 12.79 13.37
CA LYS A 265 -2.36 11.80 13.03
C LYS A 265 -1.76 10.39 13.01
N LEU A 266 -2.22 9.54 13.93
CA LEU A 266 -1.89 8.12 13.93
C LEU A 266 -2.65 7.39 12.80
N ILE A 267 -1.94 6.54 12.08
CA ILE A 267 -2.35 5.78 10.90
C ILE A 267 -2.23 4.30 11.25
N THR A 268 -3.37 3.63 11.46
CA THR A 268 -3.43 2.24 12.00
C THR A 268 -4.05 1.21 11.06
N ASP A 269 -4.64 1.60 9.93
CA ASP A 269 -5.36 0.68 9.05
C ASP A 269 -4.42 -0.03 8.06
N ALA A 270 -4.67 -1.33 7.83
CA ALA A 270 -3.85 -2.19 6.98
C ALA A 270 -3.99 -1.97 5.45
N ASN A 271 -4.95 -1.15 5.00
CA ASN A 271 -5.21 -0.86 3.56
C ASN A 271 -4.96 0.63 3.23
N MET A 272 -3.89 1.20 3.75
CA MET A 272 -3.71 2.65 3.80
C MET A 272 -2.91 3.26 2.65
N LEU A 273 -2.12 2.50 1.91
CA LEU A 273 -1.36 3.07 0.79
C LEU A 273 -2.31 3.69 -0.23
N GLU A 274 -3.41 3.02 -0.58
CA GLU A 274 -4.40 3.58 -1.52
C GLU A 274 -4.95 4.96 -1.09
N GLN A 275 -5.06 5.20 0.22
CA GLN A 275 -5.63 6.43 0.77
C GLN A 275 -4.60 7.54 0.98
N MET A 276 -3.30 7.25 0.98
CA MET A 276 -2.23 8.21 1.27
C MET A 276 -2.31 9.49 0.41
N PRO A 277 -2.50 9.42 -0.93
CA PRO A 277 -2.59 10.64 -1.75
C PRO A 277 -3.75 11.57 -1.37
N GLN A 278 -4.85 11.02 -0.84
CA GLN A 278 -6.01 11.80 -0.41
C GLN A 278 -5.80 12.40 0.98
N ILE A 279 -5.05 11.70 1.83
CA ILE A 279 -4.73 12.15 3.19
C ILE A 279 -3.80 13.36 3.14
N ILE A 280 -2.81 13.36 2.24
CA ILE A 280 -1.87 14.49 2.07
C ILE A 280 -2.61 15.75 1.60
N LYS A 281 -3.60 15.64 0.70
CA LYS A 281 -4.38 16.79 0.21
C LYS A 281 -5.35 17.42 1.22
N LYS A 282 -5.64 16.72 2.32
CA LYS A 282 -6.64 17.13 3.33
C LYS A 282 -6.01 17.54 4.66
N GLY A 283 -4.73 17.26 4.86
CA GLY A 283 -3.95 17.75 6.01
C GLY A 283 -3.51 19.18 5.75
#